data_AF-A0A4Y7U3I9-F1
#
_entry.id   AF-A0A4Y7U3I9-F1
#
_cell.length_a   1.000
_cell.length_b   1.000
_cell.length_c   1.000
_cell.angle_alpha   90.00
_cell.angle_beta   90.00
_cell.angle_gamma   90.00
#
_symmetry.space_group_name_H-M   'P 1'
#
loop_
_entity.id
_entity.type
_entity.pdbx_description
1 polymer ?
#
loop_
_entity_poly.entity_id
_entity_poly.type
_entity_poly.pdbx_seq_one_letter_code
_entity_poly.pdbx_strand_id
1 'polypeptide(L)'
;QKFQRISMHGVRVELLEAQAKSIGLPLKIMQVPEMPTMEVYERVMTETLTELKNEGITHSVFGDIFLEDLRKYRETQLARIDFQGVFPIWKIPTGELIQEFLQLGFKTIVVCVNERYLDKS
;
A
#
# COMPACT_ATOMS: atom_id res chain seq x y z
N GLN A 1 -1.38 9.51 -17.80
CA GLN A 1 -0.39 10.02 -16.83
C GLN A 1 1.03 9.74 -17.32
N LYS A 2 1.94 10.72 -17.20
CA LYS A 2 3.28 10.74 -17.82
C LYS A 2 4.27 9.70 -17.25
N PHE A 3 4.10 9.25 -16.01
CA PHE A 3 5.10 8.44 -15.31
C PHE A 3 4.73 6.99 -15.04
N GLN A 4 3.43 6.61 -15.09
CA GLN A 4 2.96 5.22 -14.87
C GLN A 4 3.64 4.53 -13.67
N ARG A 5 3.65 5.22 -12.51
CA ARG A 5 4.32 4.77 -11.29
C ARG A 5 3.46 4.95 -10.05
N ILE A 6 3.71 4.13 -9.04
CA ILE A 6 3.10 4.21 -7.71
C ILE A 6 3.77 5.35 -6.93
N SER A 7 3.00 6.33 -6.47
CA SER A 7 3.52 7.59 -5.91
C SER A 7 4.51 7.43 -4.75
N MET A 8 4.27 6.52 -3.80
CA MET A 8 5.11 6.36 -2.60
C MET A 8 6.29 5.40 -2.79
N HIS A 9 6.20 4.46 -3.73
CA HIS A 9 7.20 3.40 -3.89
C HIS A 9 8.00 3.52 -5.19
N GLY A 10 7.58 4.39 -6.11
CA GLY A 10 8.23 4.60 -7.40
C GLY A 10 8.19 3.38 -8.33
N VAL A 11 7.46 2.31 -7.98
CA VAL A 11 7.35 1.09 -8.79
C VAL A 11 6.45 1.34 -10.01
N ARG A 12 6.75 0.70 -11.14
CA ARG A 12 5.95 0.83 -12.37
C ARG A 12 4.57 0.18 -12.22
N VAL A 13 3.55 0.79 -12.81
CA VAL A 13 2.16 0.26 -12.80
C VAL A 13 2.09 -1.13 -13.44
N GLU A 14 2.87 -1.40 -14.49
CA GLU A 14 2.93 -2.72 -15.14
C GLU A 14 3.29 -3.86 -14.18
N LEU A 15 4.10 -3.59 -13.14
CA LEU A 15 4.45 -4.59 -12.12
C LEU A 15 3.27 -4.85 -11.17
N LEU A 16 2.53 -3.80 -10.79
CA LEU A 16 1.31 -3.95 -10.00
C LEU A 16 0.24 -4.77 -10.74
N GLU A 17 0.05 -4.49 -12.04
CA GLU A 17 -0.86 -5.24 -12.90
C GLU A 17 -0.45 -6.71 -13.03
N ALA A 18 0.85 -6.97 -13.23
CA ALA A 18 1.39 -8.33 -13.27
C ALA A 18 1.19 -9.08 -11.95
N GLN A 19 1.39 -8.41 -10.80
CA GLN A 19 1.15 -8.99 -9.47
C GLN A 19 -0.32 -9.37 -9.29
N ALA A 20 -1.25 -8.44 -9.55
CA ALA A 20 -2.68 -8.69 -9.43
C ALA A 20 -3.14 -9.85 -10.33
N LYS A 21 -2.66 -9.88 -11.57
CA LYS A 21 -2.91 -10.98 -12.51
C LYS A 21 -2.36 -12.32 -12.01
N SER A 22 -1.14 -12.32 -11.47
CA SER A 22 -0.49 -13.55 -10.97
C SER A 22 -1.21 -14.16 -9.77
N ILE A 23 -1.82 -13.34 -8.91
CA ILE A 23 -2.57 -13.81 -7.73
C ILE A 23 -4.06 -14.02 -8.01
N GLY A 24 -4.54 -13.63 -9.20
CA GLY A 24 -5.93 -13.80 -9.63
C GLY A 24 -6.92 -12.87 -8.92
N LEU A 25 -6.47 -11.72 -8.42
CA LEU A 25 -7.34 -10.74 -7.75
C LEU A 25 -7.66 -9.55 -8.68
N PRO A 26 -8.89 -9.00 -8.61
CA PRO A 26 -9.24 -7.80 -9.36
C PRO A 26 -8.41 -6.60 -8.89
N LEU A 27 -8.03 -5.75 -9.85
CA LEU A 27 -7.25 -4.54 -9.58
C LEU A 27 -8.06 -3.30 -9.93
N LYS A 28 -8.22 -2.40 -8.95
CA LYS A 28 -8.75 -1.05 -9.15
C LYS A 28 -7.63 -0.04 -8.91
N ILE A 29 -7.26 0.70 -9.95
CA ILE A 29 -6.18 1.70 -9.88
C ILE A 29 -6.78 3.08 -9.59
N MET A 30 -6.47 3.60 -8.40
CA MET A 30 -6.77 4.98 -8.03
C MET A 30 -5.74 5.93 -8.65
N GLN A 31 -6.16 6.74 -9.62
CA GLN A 31 -5.27 7.71 -10.28
C GLN A 31 -5.28 9.05 -9.56
N VAL A 32 -4.11 9.49 -9.09
CA VAL A 32 -3.92 10.81 -8.47
C VAL A 32 -3.13 11.73 -9.38
N PRO A 33 -3.37 13.06 -9.39
CA PRO A 33 -2.54 14.02 -10.12
C PRO A 33 -1.06 13.91 -9.74
N GLU A 34 -0.17 14.42 -10.61
CA GLU A 34 1.29 14.33 -10.42
C GLU A 34 1.77 15.02 -9.14
N MET A 35 1.19 16.18 -8.81
CA MET A 35 1.43 16.91 -7.57
C MET A 35 0.07 17.14 -6.89
N PRO A 36 -0.51 16.11 -6.25
CA PRO A 36 -1.79 16.27 -5.61
C PRO A 36 -1.59 17.09 -4.32
N THR A 37 -2.48 18.06 -4.08
CA THR A 37 -2.66 18.54 -2.72
C THR A 37 -3.21 17.39 -1.87
N MET A 38 -3.01 17.45 -0.55
CA MET A 38 -3.61 16.46 0.35
C MET A 38 -5.12 16.39 0.18
N GLU A 39 -5.79 17.53 0.00
CA GLU A 39 -7.23 17.59 -0.26
C GLU A 39 -7.64 16.81 -1.52
N VAL A 40 -6.91 16.98 -2.63
CA VAL A 40 -7.22 16.25 -3.87
C VAL A 40 -6.97 14.75 -3.70
N TYR A 41 -5.89 14.37 -3.03
CA TYR A 41 -5.59 12.97 -2.73
C TYR A 41 -6.70 12.33 -1.88
N GLU A 42 -7.12 12.99 -0.80
CA GLU A 42 -8.17 12.50 0.09
C GLU A 42 -9.52 12.39 -0.61
N ARG A 43 -9.86 13.36 -1.47
CA ARG A 43 -11.10 13.31 -2.25
C ARG A 43 -11.12 12.10 -3.18
N VAL A 44 -10.07 11.91 -3.99
CA VAL A 44 -9.98 10.79 -4.93
C VAL A 44 -10.00 9.44 -4.19
N MET A 45 -9.33 9.36 -3.03
CA MET A 45 -9.39 8.17 -2.17
C MET A 45 -10.80 7.89 -1.67
N THR A 46 -11.47 8.92 -1.16
CA THR A 46 -12.84 8.81 -0.62
C THR A 46 -13.81 8.36 -1.71
N GLU A 47 -13.73 8.96 -2.90
CA GLU A 47 -14.54 8.59 -4.08
C GLU A 47 -14.30 7.12 -4.44
N THR A 48 -13.03 6.70 -4.59
CA THR A 48 -12.67 5.33 -4.98
C THR A 48 -13.14 4.29 -3.96
N LEU A 49 -12.95 4.56 -2.66
CA LEU A 49 -13.36 3.63 -1.60
C LEU A 49 -14.87 3.60 -1.41
N THR A 50 -15.57 4.71 -1.66
CA THR A 50 -17.04 4.75 -1.61
C THR A 50 -17.66 3.88 -2.72
N GLU A 51 -17.07 3.87 -3.91
CA GLU A 51 -17.49 2.94 -4.97
C GLU A 51 -17.34 1.48 -4.51
N LEU A 52 -16.19 1.11 -3.93
CA LEU A 52 -15.96 -0.23 -3.38
C LEU A 52 -16.91 -0.56 -2.21
N LYS A 53 -17.27 0.43 -1.39
CA LYS A 53 -18.29 0.28 -0.35
C LYS A 53 -19.62 -0.17 -0.91
N ASN A 54 -20.03 0.43 -2.02
CA ASN A 54 -21.29 0.11 -2.69
C ASN A 54 -21.28 -1.30 -3.30
N GLU A 55 -20.10 -1.89 -3.52
CA GLU A 55 -19.90 -3.28 -3.90
C GLU A 55 -19.89 -4.25 -2.69
N GLY A 56 -20.07 -3.73 -1.47
CA GLY A 56 -20.13 -4.51 -0.22
C GLY A 56 -18.79 -4.66 0.50
N ILE A 57 -17.73 -4.00 0.04
CA ILE A 57 -16.42 -4.03 0.70
C ILE A 57 -16.43 -3.07 1.90
N THR A 58 -15.92 -3.54 3.04
CA THR A 58 -15.95 -2.77 4.31
C THR A 58 -14.59 -2.67 4.99
N HIS A 59 -13.58 -3.41 4.51
CA HIS A 59 -12.27 -3.50 5.15
C HIS A 59 -11.16 -3.12 4.18
N SER A 60 -10.12 -2.46 4.70
CA SER A 60 -8.88 -2.20 3.99
C SER A 60 -7.71 -2.78 4.78
N VAL A 61 -6.93 -3.66 4.15
CA VAL A 61 -5.78 -4.33 4.79
C VAL A 61 -4.50 -3.62 4.37
N PHE A 62 -3.63 -3.31 5.34
CA PHE A 62 -2.35 -2.64 5.10
C PHE A 62 -1.17 -3.43 5.63
N GLY A 63 -0.03 -3.30 4.94
CA GLY A 63 1.27 -3.84 5.35
C GLY A 63 2.12 -2.85 6.16
N ASP A 64 1.52 -1.90 6.87
CA ASP A 64 2.27 -0.99 7.75
C ASP A 64 2.80 -1.75 8.98
N ILE A 65 4.05 -1.50 9.39
CA ILE A 65 4.70 -2.22 10.50
C ILE A 65 4.83 -1.35 11.76
N PHE A 66 5.23 -0.07 11.66
CA PHE A 66 5.61 0.72 12.85
C PHE A 66 5.22 2.22 12.85
N LEU A 67 4.84 2.83 11.72
CA LEU A 67 4.61 4.28 11.64
C LEU A 67 3.25 4.68 12.24
N GLU A 68 3.22 4.96 13.54
CA GLU A 68 2.00 5.27 14.31
C GLU A 68 1.16 6.38 13.68
N ASP A 69 1.79 7.49 13.28
CA ASP A 69 1.08 8.63 12.72
C ASP A 69 0.44 8.28 11.37
N LEU A 70 1.11 7.45 10.56
CA LEU A 70 0.56 6.96 9.30
C LEU A 70 -0.64 6.04 9.54
N ARG A 71 -0.54 5.14 10.52
CA ARG A 71 -1.66 4.27 10.91
C ARG A 71 -2.87 5.09 11.36
N LYS A 72 -2.68 6.05 12.28
CA LYS A 72 -3.75 6.95 12.76
C LYS A 72 -4.39 7.74 11.63
N TYR A 73 -3.58 8.24 10.69
CA TYR A 73 -4.07 8.92 9.50
C TYR A 73 -4.97 7.99 8.67
N ARG A 74 -4.53 6.76 8.38
CA ARG A 74 -5.34 5.78 7.64
C ARG A 74 -6.65 5.45 8.36
N GLU A 75 -6.59 5.16 9.67
CA GLU A 75 -7.78 4.86 10.48
C GLU A 75 -8.78 6.04 10.46
N THR A 76 -8.29 7.28 10.61
CA THR A 76 -9.11 8.49 10.55
C THR A 76 -9.80 8.64 9.19
N GLN A 77 -9.07 8.42 8.09
CA GLN A 77 -9.64 8.57 6.75
C GLN A 77 -10.66 7.48 6.43
N LEU A 78 -10.41 6.24 6.86
CA LEU A 78 -11.34 5.11 6.64
C LEU A 78 -12.61 5.23 7.49
N ALA A 79 -12.50 5.74 8.72
CA ALA A 79 -13.65 5.96 9.59
C ALA A 79 -14.67 6.94 8.99
N ARG A 80 -14.24 7.89 8.16
CA ARG A 80 -15.13 8.85 7.47
C ARG A 80 -16.10 8.19 6.49
N ILE A 81 -15.82 6.95 6.07
CA ILE A 81 -16.63 6.19 5.12
C ILE A 81 -17.06 4.83 5.68
N ASP A 82 -17.03 4.64 7.01
CA ASP A 82 -17.33 3.37 7.70
C ASP A 82 -16.49 2.18 7.19
N PHE A 83 -15.23 2.41 6.82
CA PHE A 83 -14.28 1.34 6.54
C PHE A 83 -13.48 0.98 7.78
N GLN A 84 -13.18 -0.30 7.93
CA GLN A 84 -12.28 -0.80 8.96
C GLN A 84 -10.87 -1.02 8.39
N GLY A 85 -9.87 -0.35 8.98
CA GLY A 85 -8.47 -0.63 8.72
C GLY A 85 -8.00 -1.90 9.46
N VAL A 86 -7.32 -2.79 8.74
CA VAL A 86 -6.71 -4.00 9.30
C VAL A 86 -5.20 -3.94 9.08
N PHE A 87 -4.43 -4.19 10.15
CA PHE A 87 -2.97 -4.09 10.14
C PHE A 87 -2.35 -5.38 10.68
N PRO A 88 -2.31 -6.47 9.87
CA PRO A 88 -1.97 -7.81 10.36
C PRO A 88 -0.55 -7.93 10.90
N ILE A 89 0.37 -7.13 10.37
CA ILE A 89 1.81 -7.17 10.71
C ILE A 89 2.25 -6.03 11.63
N TRP A 90 1.29 -5.33 12.23
CA TRP A 90 1.57 -4.17 13.08
C TRP A 90 2.36 -4.54 14.33
N LYS A 91 3.50 -3.87 14.54
CA LYS A 91 4.40 -4.07 15.68
C LYS A 91 4.91 -5.51 15.86
N ILE A 92 4.81 -6.35 14.82
CA ILE A 92 5.54 -7.61 14.81
C ILE A 92 7.04 -7.29 14.72
N PRO A 93 7.90 -7.92 15.56
CA PRO A 93 9.34 -7.75 15.45
C PRO A 93 9.82 -8.05 14.02
N THR A 94 10.53 -7.11 13.40
CA THR A 94 10.91 -7.22 11.98
C THR A 94 11.79 -8.44 11.69
N GLY A 95 12.59 -8.85 12.66
CA GLY A 95 13.39 -10.08 12.60
C GLY A 95 12.51 -11.34 12.50
N GLU A 96 11.43 -11.42 13.26
CA GLU A 96 10.48 -12.54 13.18
C GLU A 96 9.70 -12.50 11.87
N LEU A 97 9.22 -11.32 11.48
CA LEU A 97 8.46 -11.11 10.26
C LEU A 97 9.23 -11.54 9.00
N ILE A 98 10.52 -11.18 8.88
CA ILE A 98 11.32 -11.58 7.71
C ILE A 98 11.61 -13.09 7.72
N GLN A 99 11.79 -13.70 8.90
CA GLN A 99 11.98 -15.15 8.99
C GLN A 99 10.73 -15.90 8.55
N GLU A 100 9.56 -15.48 9.03
CA GLU A 100 8.28 -16.05 8.60
C GLU A 100 8.08 -15.88 7.08
N PHE A 101 8.31 -14.68 6.56
CA PHE A 101 8.21 -14.40 5.12
C PHE A 101 9.08 -15.35 4.27
N LEU A 102 10.32 -15.60 4.69
CA LEU A 102 11.22 -16.52 4.01
C LEU A 102 10.79 -17.99 4.17
N GLN A 103 10.28 -18.38 5.34
CA GLN A 103 9.78 -19.73 5.61
C GLN A 103 8.52 -20.07 4.79
N LEU A 104 7.66 -19.08 4.55
CA LEU A 104 6.50 -19.20 3.66
C LEU A 104 6.88 -19.33 2.18
N GLY A 105 8.18 -19.28 1.86
CA GLY A 105 8.71 -19.51 0.51
C GLY A 105 8.70 -18.26 -0.38
N PHE A 106 8.33 -17.10 0.15
CA PHE A 106 8.38 -15.86 -0.62
C PHE A 106 9.81 -15.55 -1.05
N LYS A 107 9.92 -15.00 -2.26
CA LYS A 107 11.18 -14.50 -2.84
C LYS A 107 11.10 -12.99 -2.89
N THR A 108 12.20 -12.33 -2.56
CA THR A 108 12.30 -10.87 -2.57
C THR A 108 13.65 -10.43 -3.11
N ILE A 109 13.69 -9.23 -3.68
CA ILE A 109 14.88 -8.59 -4.24
C ILE A 109 14.92 -7.17 -3.69
N VAL A 110 16.10 -6.75 -3.25
CA VAL A 110 16.34 -5.36 -2.83
C VAL A 110 16.48 -4.50 -4.08
N VAL A 111 15.57 -3.53 -4.26
CA VAL A 111 15.53 -2.66 -5.45
C VAL A 111 16.03 -1.24 -5.21
N CYS A 112 16.13 -0.84 -3.95
CA CYS A 112 16.63 0.47 -3.53
C CYS A 112 17.17 0.37 -2.11
N VAL A 113 18.32 1.01 -1.88
CA VAL A 113 18.93 1.16 -0.55
C VAL A 113 19.30 2.62 -0.35
N ASN A 114 19.43 3.02 0.92
CA ASN A 114 20.05 4.29 1.25
C ASN A 114 21.57 4.09 1.31
N GLU A 115 22.29 4.62 0.33
CA GLU A 115 23.76 4.48 0.18
C GLU A 115 24.55 5.00 1.38
N ARG A 116 23.93 5.80 2.26
CA ARG A 116 24.53 6.22 3.53
C ARG A 116 24.74 5.06 4.51
N TYR A 117 23.89 4.03 4.45
CA TYR A 117 23.85 2.95 5.42
C TYR A 117 24.21 1.58 4.83
N LEU A 118 23.99 1.37 3.54
CA LEU A 118 24.27 0.13 2.82
C LEU A 118 24.92 0.46 1.48
N ASP A 119 25.97 -0.28 1.12
CA ASP A 119 26.66 -0.09 -0.16
C ASP A 119 25.99 -0.92 -1.29
N LYS A 120 26.71 -1.09 -2.42
CA LYS A 120 26.20 -1.78 -3.62
C LYS A 120 26.42 -3.31 -3.60
N SER A 121 26.98 -3.86 -2.53
CA SER A 121 27.40 -5.27 -2.45
C SER A 121 26.26 -6.26 -2.24
#